data_AF-K7KQY1-F1
#
_entry.id   AF-K7KQY1-F1
#
_cell.length_a   1.000
_cell.length_b   1.000
_cell.length_c   1.000
_cell.angle_alpha   90.00
_cell.angle_beta   90.00
_cell.angle_gamma   90.00
#
_symmetry.space_group_name_H-M   'P 1'
#
loop_
_entity.id
_entity.type
_entity.pdbx_description
1 polymer ?
#
loop_
_entity_poly.entity_id
_entity_poly.type
_entity_poly.pdbx_seq_one_letter_code
_entity_poly.pdbx_strand_id
1 'polypeptide(L)'
;MNDLMTKSFQSYAELKKQAEKDNLEDSHDIEAGKLNNPTDYHNLSQFFQEVEAIKVEMEEVATLLFDLLQLHEETKCTDSAKVLRGLRDRMVSDMVTLFCKARIINSRFEVLDQSNITNHTLSESCKEGIQIDDQNVCHKSFCWPGSCGQCW
;
A
#
# COMPACT_ATOMS: atom_id res chain seq x y z
N MET A 1 -33.55 -0.94 -51.71
CA MET A 1 -33.01 -2.27 -51.34
C MET A 1 -31.49 -2.24 -51.54
N ASN A 2 -30.72 -1.70 -50.58
CA ASN A 2 -29.28 -1.96 -50.35
C ASN A 2 -28.71 -0.92 -49.34
N ASP A 3 -29.18 -0.94 -48.09
CA ASP A 3 -28.62 -0.10 -47.00
C ASP A 3 -28.20 -0.95 -45.78
N LEU A 4 -28.06 -2.26 -45.99
CA LEU A 4 -27.62 -3.17 -44.93
C LEU A 4 -26.10 -3.10 -44.75
N MET A 5 -25.33 -2.91 -45.83
CA MET A 5 -23.87 -2.85 -45.77
C MET A 5 -23.37 -1.52 -45.20
N THR A 6 -24.00 -0.40 -45.54
CA THR A 6 -23.54 0.95 -45.13
C THR A 6 -23.63 1.15 -43.62
N LYS A 7 -24.73 0.71 -42.99
CA LYS A 7 -24.94 0.85 -41.54
C LYS A 7 -23.95 0.06 -40.71
N SER A 8 -23.62 -1.15 -41.14
CA SER A 8 -22.64 -1.99 -40.42
C SER A 8 -21.23 -1.40 -40.46
N PHE A 9 -20.80 -0.83 -41.59
CA PHE A 9 -19.49 -0.18 -41.69
C PHE A 9 -19.43 1.13 -40.90
N GLN A 10 -20.50 1.93 -40.89
CA GLN A 10 -20.59 3.13 -40.05
C GLN A 10 -20.48 2.76 -38.56
N SER A 11 -21.22 1.74 -38.11
CA SER A 11 -21.13 1.24 -36.74
C SER A 11 -19.72 0.75 -36.39
N TYR A 12 -19.05 -0.01 -37.26
CA TYR A 12 -17.67 -0.44 -37.00
C TYR A 12 -16.67 0.73 -36.94
N ALA A 13 -16.81 1.72 -37.82
CA ALA A 13 -15.96 2.91 -37.81
C ALA A 13 -16.17 3.76 -36.54
N GLU A 14 -17.42 3.89 -36.09
CA GLU A 14 -17.78 4.55 -34.84
C GLU A 14 -17.23 3.78 -33.63
N LEU A 15 -17.41 2.46 -33.57
CA LEU A 15 -16.87 1.61 -32.52
C LEU A 15 -15.35 1.63 -32.48
N LYS A 16 -14.69 1.65 -33.65
CA LYS A 16 -13.23 1.76 -33.74
C LYS A 16 -12.75 3.13 -33.25
N LYS A 17 -13.43 4.22 -33.64
CA LYS A 17 -13.12 5.57 -33.17
C LYS A 17 -13.35 5.70 -31.66
N GLN A 18 -14.38 5.03 -31.14
CA GLN A 18 -14.65 4.99 -29.70
C GLN A 18 -13.57 4.18 -28.97
N ALA A 19 -13.20 3.00 -29.46
CA ALA A 19 -12.11 2.21 -28.89
C ALA A 19 -10.76 2.94 -28.96
N GLU A 20 -10.47 3.69 -30.03
CA GLU A 20 -9.28 4.54 -30.12
C GLU A 20 -9.32 5.71 -29.13
N LYS A 21 -10.50 6.31 -28.91
CA LYS A 21 -10.69 7.37 -27.91
C LYS A 21 -10.55 6.81 -26.50
N ASP A 22 -11.16 5.67 -26.23
CA ASP A 22 -11.10 4.97 -24.95
C ASP A 22 -9.67 4.53 -24.66
N ASN A 23 -8.91 4.04 -25.65
CA ASN A 23 -7.47 3.74 -25.51
C ASN A 23 -6.60 5.01 -25.33
N LEU A 24 -7.05 6.17 -25.79
CA LEU A 24 -6.32 7.43 -25.60
C LEU A 24 -6.61 8.03 -24.21
N GLU A 25 -7.83 7.86 -23.69
CA GLU A 25 -8.19 8.18 -22.30
C GLU A 25 -7.60 7.14 -21.32
N ASP A 26 -7.47 5.88 -21.74
CA ASP A 26 -6.86 4.73 -21.05
C ASP A 26 -5.38 4.52 -21.41
N SER A 27 -4.75 5.48 -22.13
CA SER A 27 -3.27 5.56 -22.16
C SER A 27 -2.71 5.89 -20.77
N HIS A 28 -3.59 6.00 -19.78
CA HIS A 28 -3.34 6.08 -18.38
C HIS A 28 -2.89 4.71 -17.90
N ASP A 29 -1.57 4.55 -17.82
CA ASP A 29 -0.91 3.39 -17.25
C ASP A 29 -1.62 2.91 -15.96
N ILE A 30 -2.39 1.83 -16.10
CA ILE A 30 -3.10 1.19 -14.98
C ILE A 30 -2.08 0.70 -13.94
N GLU A 31 -0.86 0.34 -14.36
CA GLU A 31 0.23 -0.09 -13.48
C GLU A 31 0.79 1.08 -12.65
N ALA A 32 0.80 2.29 -13.20
CA ALA A 32 1.28 3.48 -12.48
C ALA A 32 0.38 3.89 -11.31
N GLY A 33 -0.88 3.42 -11.29
CA GLY A 33 -1.87 3.84 -10.31
C GLY A 33 -2.21 5.33 -10.46
N LYS A 34 -3.49 5.65 -10.59
CA LYS A 34 -3.94 7.04 -10.74
C LYS A 34 -3.71 7.83 -9.44
N LEU A 35 -2.53 8.38 -9.20
CA LEU A 35 -2.28 9.37 -8.13
C LEU A 35 -2.91 10.73 -8.45
N ASN A 36 -4.13 10.75 -9.00
CA ASN A 36 -4.77 11.99 -9.47
C ASN A 36 -5.63 12.65 -8.39
N ASN A 37 -5.71 12.07 -7.19
CA ASN A 37 -6.41 12.69 -6.07
C ASN A 37 -5.41 13.44 -5.16
N PRO A 38 -5.59 14.75 -4.93
CA PRO A 38 -4.83 15.49 -3.92
C PRO A 38 -4.80 14.82 -2.54
N THR A 39 -5.86 14.07 -2.19
CA THR A 39 -5.94 13.29 -0.96
C THR A 39 -4.90 12.17 -0.90
N ASP A 40 -4.66 11.45 -2.00
CA ASP A 40 -3.70 10.34 -2.03
C ASP A 40 -2.27 10.85 -1.86
N TYR A 41 -1.95 11.99 -2.49
CA TYR A 41 -0.66 12.64 -2.32
C TYR A 41 -0.41 13.03 -0.84
N HIS A 42 -1.43 13.58 -0.17
CA HIS A 42 -1.34 13.93 1.24
C HIS A 42 -1.14 12.70 2.13
N ASN A 43 -1.90 11.62 1.89
CA ASN A 43 -1.79 10.36 2.63
C ASN A 43 -0.40 9.73 2.46
N LEU A 44 0.14 9.72 1.24
CA LEU A 44 1.49 9.23 0.98
C LEU A 44 2.56 10.12 1.64
N SER A 45 2.40 11.45 1.60
CA SER A 45 3.32 12.36 2.29
C SER A 45 3.34 12.10 3.80
N GLN A 46 2.18 11.87 4.42
CA GLN A 46 2.10 11.53 5.84
C GLN A 46 2.73 10.17 6.14
N PHE A 47 2.50 9.17 5.29
CA PHE A 47 3.14 7.86 5.41
C PHE A 47 4.67 7.97 5.41
N PHE A 48 5.24 8.71 4.45
CA PHE A 48 6.69 8.88 4.37
C PHE A 48 7.26 9.65 5.56
N GLN A 49 6.54 10.66 6.06
CA GLN A 49 6.94 11.39 7.27
C GLN A 49 7.02 10.46 8.49
N GLU A 50 6.03 9.59 8.67
CA GLU A 50 6.01 8.66 9.80
C GLU A 50 7.10 7.58 9.66
N VAL A 51 7.36 7.10 8.44
CA VAL A 51 8.49 6.19 8.15
C VAL A 51 9.83 6.85 8.45
N GLU A 52 10.02 8.12 8.08
CA GLU A 52 11.23 8.88 8.39
C GLU A 52 11.40 9.03 9.91
N ALA A 53 10.31 9.34 10.62
CA ALA A 53 10.33 9.41 12.06
C ALA A 53 10.72 8.06 12.69
N ILE A 54 10.19 6.93 12.21
CA ILE A 54 10.58 5.58 12.67
C ILE A 54 12.07 5.31 12.41
N LYS A 55 12.59 5.69 11.24
CA LYS A 55 14.02 5.53 10.92
C LYS A 55 14.91 6.25 11.94
N VAL A 56 14.56 7.48 12.30
CA VAL A 56 15.29 8.24 13.32
C VAL A 56 15.32 7.49 14.67
N GLU A 57 14.18 6.97 15.13
CA GLU A 57 14.14 6.19 16.37
C GLU A 57 14.98 4.90 16.27
N MET A 58 15.00 4.24 15.11
CA MET A 58 15.83 3.05 14.88
C MET A 58 17.33 3.37 14.90
N GLU A 59 17.74 4.50 14.35
CA GLU A 59 19.14 4.97 14.40
C GLU A 59 19.57 5.28 15.85
N GLU A 60 18.68 5.88 16.64
CA GLU A 60 18.93 6.13 18.06
C GLU A 60 19.04 4.82 18.86
N VAL A 61 18.20 3.82 18.57
CA VAL A 61 18.32 2.48 19.17
C VAL A 61 19.66 1.82 18.80
N ALA A 62 20.09 1.93 17.54
CA ALA A 62 21.38 1.40 17.11
C ALA A 62 22.56 2.07 17.84
N THR A 63 22.48 3.39 18.04
CA THR A 63 23.48 4.16 18.80
C THR A 63 23.53 3.72 20.27
N LEU A 64 22.37 3.60 20.93
CA LEU A 64 22.30 3.12 22.32
C LEU A 64 22.84 1.71 22.47
N LEU A 65 22.58 0.82 21.50
CA LEU A 65 23.12 -0.53 21.52
C LEU A 65 24.65 -0.53 21.41
N PHE A 66 25.21 0.32 20.54
CA PHE A 66 26.65 0.49 20.41
C PHE A 66 27.28 1.00 21.71
N ASP A 67 26.70 2.04 22.34
CA ASP A 67 27.16 2.58 23.62
C ASP A 67 27.09 1.52 24.74
N LEU A 68 26.02 0.73 24.79
CA LEU A 68 25.85 -0.34 25.77
C LEU A 68 26.92 -1.43 25.60
N LEU A 69 27.28 -1.77 24.35
CA LEU A 69 28.38 -2.69 24.07
C LEU A 69 29.73 -2.12 24.52
N GLN A 70 29.98 -0.81 24.32
CA GLN A 70 31.20 -0.17 24.82
C GLN A 70 31.29 -0.23 26.35
N LEU A 71 30.21 0.10 27.06
CA LEU A 71 30.15 -0.01 28.53
C LEU A 71 30.36 -1.43 29.03
N HIS A 72 29.86 -2.42 28.29
CA HIS A 72 30.09 -3.82 28.59
C HIS A 72 31.57 -4.19 28.47
N GLU A 73 32.25 -3.72 27.42
CA GLU A 73 33.69 -3.96 27.27
C GLU A 73 34.53 -3.25 28.33
N GLU A 74 34.17 -2.01 28.72
CA GLU A 74 34.82 -1.30 29.84
C GLU A 74 34.70 -2.08 31.15
N THR A 75 33.57 -2.75 31.36
CA THR A 75 33.34 -3.59 32.55
C THR A 75 34.29 -4.79 32.61
N LYS A 76 34.76 -5.30 31.47
CA LYS A 76 35.71 -6.44 31.45
C LYS A 76 37.12 -6.07 31.91
N CYS A 77 37.51 -4.80 31.78
CA CYS A 77 38.85 -4.32 32.11
C CYS A 77 38.90 -3.51 33.43
N THR A 78 37.77 -3.32 34.09
CA THR A 78 37.66 -2.48 35.29
C THR A 78 37.56 -3.32 36.56
N ASP A 79 38.59 -3.28 37.41
CA ASP A 79 38.58 -3.99 38.70
C ASP A 79 38.03 -3.14 39.87
N SER A 80 37.87 -1.83 39.66
CA SER A 80 37.38 -0.93 40.70
C SER A 80 35.88 -1.12 40.94
N ALA A 81 35.53 -1.71 42.09
CA ALA A 81 34.14 -1.95 42.49
C ALA A 81 33.26 -0.69 42.47
N LYS A 82 33.83 0.49 42.78
CA LYS A 82 33.10 1.77 42.72
C LYS A 82 32.76 2.16 41.28
N VAL A 83 33.70 1.98 40.35
CA VAL A 83 33.50 2.29 38.92
C VAL A 83 32.54 1.28 38.30
N LEU A 84 32.70 -0.02 38.60
CA LEU A 84 31.79 -1.08 38.15
C LEU A 84 30.33 -0.84 38.55
N ARG A 85 30.09 -0.30 39.75
CA ARG A 85 28.74 0.10 40.17
C ARG A 85 28.19 1.22 39.28
N GLY A 86 28.96 2.26 39.01
CA GLY A 86 28.55 3.35 38.13
C GLY A 86 28.29 2.90 36.69
N LEU A 87 29.14 2.02 36.14
CA LEU A 87 28.93 1.43 34.81
C LEU A 87 27.63 0.63 34.75
N ARG A 88 27.37 -0.20 35.77
CA ARG A 88 26.11 -0.96 35.87
C ARG A 88 24.89 -0.04 35.91
N ASP A 89 24.93 1.02 36.72
CA ASP A 89 23.81 1.96 36.84
C ASP A 89 23.54 2.65 35.48
N ARG A 90 24.60 3.01 34.74
CA ARG A 90 24.49 3.54 33.38
C ARG A 90 23.93 2.51 32.40
N MET A 91 24.43 1.28 32.39
CA MET A 91 23.91 0.22 31.53
C MET A 91 22.42 -0.04 31.77
N VAL A 92 21.98 -0.06 33.04
CA VAL A 92 20.55 -0.20 33.37
C VAL A 92 19.74 0.97 32.83
N SER A 93 20.23 2.21 32.97
CA SER A 93 19.59 3.39 32.39
C SER A 93 19.48 3.31 30.86
N ASP A 94 20.55 2.89 30.18
CA ASP A 94 20.59 2.75 28.73
C ASP A 94 19.63 1.64 28.25
N MET A 95 19.55 0.51 28.98
CA MET A 95 18.58 -0.56 28.71
C MET A 95 17.13 -0.09 28.84
N VAL A 96 16.82 0.71 29.87
CA VAL A 96 15.49 1.30 30.04
C VAL A 96 15.16 2.23 28.88
N THR A 97 16.13 3.06 28.47
CA THR A 97 15.98 3.97 27.32
C THR A 97 15.76 3.21 26.01
N LEU A 98 16.53 2.15 25.75
CA LEU A 98 16.37 1.27 24.61
C LEU A 98 14.97 0.65 24.59
N PHE A 99 14.51 0.13 25.72
CA PHE A 99 13.17 -0.45 25.83
C PHE A 99 12.07 0.59 25.56
N CYS A 100 12.20 1.81 26.10
CA CYS A 100 11.27 2.90 25.81
C CYS A 100 11.23 3.24 24.31
N LYS A 101 12.38 3.32 23.64
CA LYS A 101 12.44 3.58 22.20
C LYS A 101 11.85 2.45 21.37
N ALA A 102 12.13 1.20 21.72
CA ALA A 102 11.51 0.05 21.06
C ALA A 102 9.98 0.08 21.15
N ARG A 103 9.43 0.52 22.30
CA ARG A 103 7.98 0.74 22.45
C ARG A 103 7.46 1.88 21.57
N ILE A 104 8.21 2.97 21.46
CA ILE A 104 7.85 4.09 20.57
C ILE A 104 7.80 3.61 19.12
N ILE A 105 8.83 2.88 18.67
CA ILE A 105 8.88 2.28 17.32
C ILE A 105 7.65 1.40 17.07
N ASN A 106 7.33 0.48 17.99
CA ASN A 106 6.14 -0.37 17.85
C ASN A 106 4.84 0.44 17.78
N SER A 107 4.69 1.48 18.61
CA SER A 107 3.50 2.32 18.58
C SER A 107 3.35 3.09 17.25
N ARG A 108 4.47 3.51 16.65
CA ARG A 108 4.45 4.17 15.33
C ARG A 108 4.12 3.21 14.21
N PHE A 109 4.61 1.97 14.28
CA PHE A 109 4.21 0.92 13.33
C PHE A 109 2.71 0.62 13.41
N GLU A 110 2.13 0.57 14.60
CA GLU A 110 0.68 0.39 14.78
C GLU A 110 -0.11 1.55 14.15
N VAL A 111 0.33 2.80 14.36
CA VAL A 111 -0.28 3.99 13.74
C VAL A 111 -0.17 3.94 12.22
N LEU A 112 0.98 3.54 11.68
CA LEU A 112 1.18 3.35 10.24
C LEU A 112 0.26 2.27 9.66
N ASP A 113 0.14 1.13 10.33
CA ASP A 113 -0.73 0.02 9.90
C ASP A 113 -2.19 0.46 9.88
N GLN A 114 -2.65 1.14 10.94
CA GLN A 114 -4.00 1.69 11.01
C GLN A 114 -4.26 2.74 9.90
N SER A 115 -3.28 3.62 9.63
CA SER A 115 -3.37 4.59 8.53
C SER A 115 -3.44 3.88 7.17
N ASN A 116 -2.66 2.82 6.98
CA ASN A 116 -2.65 2.04 5.74
C ASN A 116 -3.98 1.31 5.49
N ILE A 117 -4.55 0.67 6.51
CA ILE A 117 -5.88 0.04 6.45
C ILE A 117 -6.95 1.08 6.12
N THR A 118 -6.88 2.26 6.73
CA THR A 118 -7.82 3.36 6.48
C THR A 118 -7.72 3.85 5.02
N ASN A 119 -6.50 4.01 4.50
CA ASN A 119 -6.26 4.42 3.11
C ASN A 119 -6.80 3.39 2.11
N HIS A 120 -6.63 2.10 2.37
CA HIS A 120 -7.16 1.04 1.52
C HIS A 120 -8.70 0.99 1.56
N THR A 121 -9.29 1.11 2.75
CA THR A 121 -10.75 1.12 2.93
C THR A 121 -11.38 2.33 2.22
N LEU A 122 -10.75 3.50 2.30
CA LEU A 122 -11.15 4.70 1.55
C LEU A 122 -11.07 4.47 0.03
N SER A 123 -9.98 3.85 -0.43
CA SER A 123 -9.78 3.52 -1.85
C SER A 123 -10.84 2.54 -2.38
N GLU A 124 -11.20 1.51 -1.62
CA GLU A 124 -12.26 0.56 -1.99
C GLU A 124 -13.63 1.24 -2.11
N SER A 125 -13.97 2.19 -1.22
CA SER A 125 -15.20 2.98 -1.36
C SER A 125 -15.19 3.93 -2.58
N CYS A 126 -14.02 4.23 -3.14
CA CYS A 126 -13.91 4.92 -4.43
C CYS A 126 -14.02 3.97 -5.64
N LYS A 127 -13.86 2.65 -5.46
CA LYS A 127 -13.97 1.67 -6.55
C LYS A 127 -15.41 1.29 -6.88
N GLU A 128 -16.39 1.67 -6.07
CA GLU A 128 -17.82 1.54 -6.43
C GLU A 128 -18.22 2.41 -7.64
N GLY A 129 -17.32 3.25 -8.16
CA GLY A 129 -17.48 3.94 -9.45
C GLY A 129 -16.89 3.22 -10.67
N ILE A 130 -16.11 2.15 -10.51
CA ILE A 130 -15.56 1.41 -11.65
C ILE A 130 -16.47 0.21 -11.89
N GLN A 131 -17.50 0.40 -12.72
CA GLN A 131 -18.19 -0.70 -13.39
C GLN A 131 -17.15 -1.48 -14.22
N ILE A 132 -16.47 -2.41 -13.58
CA ILE A 132 -15.96 -3.57 -14.29
C ILE A 132 -17.20 -4.44 -14.43
N ASP A 133 -17.85 -4.37 -15.59
CA ASP A 133 -18.89 -5.29 -16.05
C ASP A 133 -18.28 -6.71 -16.15
N ASP A 134 -17.96 -7.29 -15.00
CA ASP A 134 -17.57 -8.70 -14.85
C ASP A 134 -18.80 -9.50 -14.38
N GLN A 135 -19.95 -9.24 -15.00
CA GLN A 135 -21.11 -10.10 -14.92
C GLN A 135 -21.87 -10.04 -16.24
N ASN A 136 -21.68 -11.09 -17.05
CA ASN A 136 -22.65 -11.71 -17.98
C ASN A 136 -22.03 -12.29 -19.26
N VAL A 137 -20.80 -12.78 -19.21
CA VAL A 137 -20.39 -13.92 -20.07
C VAL A 137 -21.00 -15.22 -19.53
N CYS A 138 -22.28 -15.21 -19.18
CA CYS A 138 -23.09 -16.42 -19.23
C CYS A 138 -23.51 -16.56 -20.68
N HIS A 139 -22.69 -17.30 -21.43
CA HIS A 139 -23.03 -17.88 -22.72
C HIS A 139 -24.50 -18.35 -22.69
N LYS A 140 -25.42 -17.53 -23.21
CA LYS A 140 -26.70 -18.05 -23.68
C LYS A 140 -26.36 -18.84 -24.92
N SER A 141 -26.24 -20.14 -24.70
CA SER A 141 -26.27 -21.17 -25.70
C SER A 141 -27.22 -20.76 -26.84
N PHE A 142 -26.60 -20.71 -28.00
CA PHE A 142 -27.15 -20.54 -29.32
C PHE A 142 -28.46 -21.34 -29.48
N CYS A 143 -29.60 -20.69 -29.29
CA CYS A 143 -30.89 -21.29 -29.58
C CYS A 143 -31.16 -21.09 -31.07
N TRP A 144 -30.90 -22.15 -31.86
CA TRP A 144 -31.11 -22.11 -33.30
C TRP A 144 -32.62 -22.08 -33.62
N PRO A 145 -33.05 -21.30 -34.63
CA PRO A 145 -34.46 -21.17 -34.95
C PRO A 145 -34.98 -22.49 -35.54
N GLY A 146 -35.84 -23.19 -34.80
CA GLY A 146 -36.59 -24.34 -35.34
C GLY A 146 -36.85 -25.50 -34.39
N SER A 147 -36.19 -25.59 -33.25
CA SER A 147 -36.45 -26.66 -32.28
C SER A 147 -37.41 -26.21 -31.18
N CYS A 148 -38.70 -26.22 -31.51
CA CYS A 148 -39.77 -26.37 -30.53
C CYS A 148 -39.63 -27.75 -29.86
N GLY A 149 -39.04 -27.81 -28.68
CA GLY A 149 -38.92 -29.05 -27.92
C GLY A 149 -38.73 -28.74 -26.46
N GLN A 150 -39.79 -28.93 -25.69
CA GLN A 150 -39.85 -28.79 -24.24
C GLN A 150 -38.73 -29.57 -23.56
N CYS A 151 -38.00 -28.93 -22.64
CA CYS A 151 -37.43 -29.61 -21.48
C CYS A 151 -37.55 -28.67 -20.29
N TRP A 152 -38.23 -29.17 -19.26
CA TRP A 152 -38.07 -28.75 -17.87
C TRP A 152 -36.60 -28.83 -17.45
#